data_AF-A0A2S9J2A2-F1
#
_entry.id   AF-A0A2S9J2A2-F1
#
_cell.length_a   1.000
_cell.length_b   1.000
_cell.length_c   1.000
_cell.angle_alpha   90.00
_cell.angle_beta   90.00
_cell.angle_gamma   90.00
#
_symmetry.space_group_name_H-M   'P 1'
#
loop_
_entity.id
_entity.type
_entity.pdbx_description
1 polymer ?
#
loop_
_entity_poly.entity_id
_entity_poly.type
_entity_poly.pdbx_seq_one_letter_code
_entity_poly.pdbx_strand_id
1 'polypeptide(L)'
;MSILKKAWLRASAGVLTLVLGFFVVVGAMDRGDKKTPEVQPTVFHYASESTSPGAFADINNWEPGPSPSTTPCATGDNKPCETNALDEQDLANMLSGKDNEEVLEIVNSTRE
;
A
#
# COMPACT_ATOMS: atom_id res chain seq x y z
N MET A 1 70.84 36.04 31.28
CA MET A 1 70.46 35.83 29.86
C MET A 1 71.00 34.47 29.43
N SER A 2 70.22 33.37 29.36
CA SER A 2 69.81 32.82 28.05
C SER A 2 68.92 31.56 28.19
N ILE A 3 68.13 31.41 29.26
CA ILE A 3 67.30 30.20 29.48
C ILE A 3 65.81 30.45 29.19
N LEU A 4 65.35 31.72 29.23
CA LEU A 4 63.94 32.07 29.03
C LEU A 4 63.43 32.01 27.58
N LYS A 5 64.29 31.91 26.56
CA LYS A 5 63.84 31.96 25.15
C LYS A 5 63.44 30.60 24.55
N LYS A 6 63.74 29.47 25.20
CA LYS A 6 63.51 28.13 24.62
C LYS A 6 62.16 27.49 25.00
N ALA A 7 61.46 28.02 26.00
CA ALA A 7 60.18 27.45 26.45
C ALA A 7 58.98 27.82 25.57
N TRP A 8 59.09 28.87 24.74
CA TRP A 8 57.96 29.36 23.94
C TRP A 8 57.72 28.63 22.61
N LEU A 9 58.61 27.71 22.22
CA LEU A 9 58.55 27.02 20.92
C LEU A 9 57.98 25.59 20.98
N ARG A 10 57.56 25.11 22.16
CA ARG A 10 57.00 23.75 22.32
C ARG A 10 55.54 23.71 22.77
N ALA A 11 54.91 24.85 23.03
CA ALA A 11 53.54 24.92 23.52
C ALA A 11 52.48 25.10 22.40
N SER A 12 52.86 25.14 21.12
CA SER A 12 51.93 25.40 20.00
C SER A 12 51.53 24.19 19.17
N ALA A 13 52.01 22.98 19.50
CA ALA A 13 51.68 21.76 18.73
C ALA A 13 50.58 20.88 19.34
N GLY A 14 50.20 21.11 20.60
CA GLY A 14 49.26 20.23 21.32
C GLY A 14 47.80 20.67 21.32
N VAL A 15 47.50 21.94 21.01
CA VAL A 15 46.15 22.50 21.17
C VAL A 15 45.34 22.45 19.87
N LEU A 16 45.97 22.32 18.71
CA LEU A 16 45.25 22.31 17.42
C LEU A 16 44.59 20.96 17.07
N THR A 17 44.96 19.86 17.73
CA THR A 17 44.40 18.53 17.41
C THR A 17 43.10 18.21 18.14
N LEU A 18 42.69 19.02 19.13
CA LEU A 18 41.47 18.73 19.93
C LEU A 18 40.18 19.34 19.33
N VAL A 19 40.28 20.25 18.35
CA VAL A 19 39.10 20.94 17.77
C VAL A 19 38.53 20.23 16.53
N LEU A 20 39.26 19.28 15.93
CA LEU A 20 38.82 18.58 14.70
C LEU A 20 38.03 17.27 14.94
N GLY A 21 37.74 16.92 16.20
CA GLY A 21 37.16 15.62 16.56
C GLY A 21 35.64 15.56 16.77
N PHE A 22 34.90 16.67 16.64
CA PHE A 22 33.51 16.74 17.12
C PHE A 22 32.44 17.09 16.06
N PHE A 23 32.71 16.85 14.77
CA PHE A 23 31.72 17.06 13.70
C PHE A 23 31.54 15.82 12.80
N VAL A 24 31.38 14.63 13.38
CA VAL A 24 30.93 13.45 12.63
C VAL A 24 29.73 12.80 13.30
N VAL A 25 28.66 13.56 13.55
CA VAL A 25 27.34 12.99 13.85
C VAL A 25 26.22 13.90 13.30
N VAL A 26 26.03 13.94 11.98
CA VAL A 26 24.73 14.20 11.30
C VAL A 26 24.89 13.74 9.85
N GLY A 27 24.08 12.89 9.24
CA GLY A 27 22.98 12.08 9.72
C GLY A 27 22.82 10.95 8.70
N ALA A 28 22.91 9.71 9.15
CA ALA A 28 22.21 8.64 8.47
C ALA A 28 20.73 8.94 8.72
N MET A 29 20.11 9.73 7.83
CA MET A 29 18.66 9.74 7.73
C MET A 29 18.29 8.29 7.49
N ASP A 30 17.72 7.69 8.53
CA ASP A 30 16.89 6.52 8.45
C ASP A 30 16.08 6.67 7.16
N ARG A 31 16.46 5.94 6.11
CA ARG A 31 15.51 5.59 5.06
C ARG A 31 14.55 4.67 5.78
N GLY A 32 13.65 5.29 6.56
CA GLY A 32 12.35 4.72 6.79
C GLY A 32 11.83 4.51 5.40
N ASP A 33 12.00 3.28 4.90
CA ASP A 33 11.04 2.65 4.04
C ASP A 33 9.71 3.00 4.67
N LYS A 34 9.11 4.10 4.20
CA LYS A 34 7.70 4.31 4.31
C LYS A 34 7.16 3.10 3.59
N LYS A 35 6.90 2.03 4.34
CA LYS A 35 6.01 0.98 3.91
C LYS A 35 4.73 1.74 3.59
N THR A 36 4.58 2.12 2.33
CA THR A 36 3.29 2.47 1.77
C THR A 36 2.38 1.37 2.28
N PRO A 37 1.35 1.67 3.08
CA PRO A 37 0.41 0.64 3.47
C PRO A 37 -0.06 -0.01 2.17
N GLU A 38 0.35 -1.26 1.98
CA GLU A 38 -0.09 -2.05 0.84
C GLU A 38 -1.60 -2.17 1.01
N VAL A 39 -2.35 -1.46 0.16
CA VAL A 39 -3.80 -1.51 0.21
C VAL A 39 -4.16 -2.90 -0.28
N GLN A 40 -4.46 -3.77 0.68
CA GLN A 40 -4.90 -5.12 0.42
C GLN A 40 -6.25 -5.05 -0.27
N PRO A 41 -6.45 -5.74 -1.40
CA PRO A 41 -7.74 -5.76 -2.07
C PRO A 41 -8.81 -6.36 -1.17
N THR A 42 -9.97 -5.72 -1.15
CA THR A 42 -11.19 -6.21 -0.52
C THR A 42 -11.89 -7.14 -1.51
N VAL A 43 -12.34 -8.30 -1.03
CA VAL A 43 -13.20 -9.19 -1.81
C VAL A 43 -14.61 -8.65 -1.73
N PHE A 44 -15.27 -8.45 -2.87
CA PHE A 44 -16.68 -8.10 -2.96
C PHE A 44 -17.45 -9.27 -3.53
N HIS A 45 -18.54 -9.65 -2.89
CA HIS A 45 -19.41 -10.74 -3.31
C HIS A 45 -20.71 -10.19 -3.88
N TYR A 46 -21.21 -10.81 -4.94
CA TYR A 46 -22.54 -10.51 -5.45
C TYR A 46 -23.59 -11.10 -4.49
N ALA A 47 -24.37 -10.22 -3.84
CA ALA A 47 -25.32 -10.55 -2.79
C ALA A 47 -26.79 -10.56 -3.27
N SER A 48 -27.04 -10.09 -4.49
CA SER A 48 -28.39 -10.03 -5.07
C SER A 48 -28.75 -11.30 -5.84
N GLU A 49 -30.05 -11.56 -5.95
CA GLU A 49 -30.60 -12.60 -6.81
C GLU A 49 -30.97 -12.10 -8.21
N SER A 50 -30.94 -10.78 -8.43
CA SER A 50 -31.34 -10.17 -9.70
C SER A 50 -30.38 -10.54 -10.82
N THR A 51 -30.94 -10.91 -11.97
CA THR A 51 -30.23 -11.07 -13.25
C THR A 51 -30.75 -10.09 -14.31
N SER A 52 -31.53 -9.10 -13.88
CA SER A 52 -32.09 -8.08 -14.77
C SER A 52 -30.96 -7.30 -15.47
N PRO A 53 -31.18 -6.76 -16.68
CA PRO A 53 -30.16 -5.98 -17.37
C PRO A 53 -29.58 -4.87 -16.47
N GLY A 54 -28.24 -4.85 -16.33
CA GLY A 54 -27.51 -3.89 -15.50
C GLY A 54 -27.42 -4.24 -14.01
N ALA A 55 -28.07 -5.31 -13.55
CA ALA A 55 -28.02 -5.72 -12.14
C ALA A 55 -26.59 -6.03 -11.67
N PHE A 56 -25.75 -6.60 -12.54
CA PHE A 56 -24.38 -6.98 -12.15
C PHE A 56 -23.46 -5.76 -12.02
N ALA A 57 -23.79 -4.66 -12.71
CA ALA A 57 -23.06 -3.39 -12.63
C ALA A 57 -23.56 -2.48 -11.49
N ASP A 58 -24.72 -2.76 -10.90
CA ASP A 58 -25.26 -2.00 -9.77
C ASP A 58 -24.53 -2.39 -8.48
N ILE A 59 -23.80 -1.42 -7.91
CA ILE A 59 -22.99 -1.63 -6.71
C ILE A 59 -23.81 -2.05 -5.49
N ASN A 60 -25.09 -1.70 -5.42
CA ASN A 60 -25.95 -2.09 -4.30
C ASN A 60 -26.23 -3.60 -4.27
N ASN A 61 -25.90 -4.32 -5.34
CA ASN A 61 -26.00 -5.77 -5.41
C ASN A 61 -24.71 -6.47 -4.94
N TRP A 62 -23.70 -5.72 -4.48
CA TRP A 62 -22.42 -6.24 -4.00
C TRP A 62 -22.21 -5.94 -2.52
N GLU A 63 -21.58 -6.88 -1.80
CA GLU A 63 -21.25 -6.74 -0.39
C GLU A 63 -19.76 -7.06 -0.14
N PRO A 64 -19.06 -6.28 0.71
CA PRO A 64 -17.69 -6.59 1.07
C PRO A 64 -17.62 -7.85 1.94
N GLY A 65 -16.65 -8.71 1.64
CA GLY A 65 -16.35 -9.94 2.37
C GLY A 65 -14.90 -10.01 2.87
N PRO A 66 -14.58 -11.04 3.67
CA PRO A 66 -13.21 -11.26 4.14
C PRO A 66 -12.25 -11.52 2.97
N SER A 67 -11.03 -10.99 3.07
CA SER A 67 -9.91 -11.27 2.17
C SER A 67 -8.83 -12.05 2.96
N PRO A 68 -8.44 -13.26 2.56
CA PRO A 68 -8.89 -14.00 1.37
C PRO A 68 -10.33 -14.53 1.51
N SER A 69 -10.99 -14.75 0.37
CA SER A 69 -12.35 -15.31 0.32
C SER A 69 -12.43 -16.64 1.07
N THR A 70 -13.37 -16.74 2.01
CA THR A 70 -13.62 -17.96 2.80
C THR A 70 -14.82 -18.75 2.29
N THR A 71 -15.60 -18.18 1.37
CA THR A 71 -16.88 -18.73 0.92
C THR A 71 -16.72 -19.19 -0.52
N PRO A 72 -16.77 -20.51 -0.79
CA PRO A 72 -16.72 -20.99 -2.16
C PRO A 72 -17.94 -20.48 -2.92
N CYS A 73 -17.74 -20.08 -4.18
CA CYS A 73 -18.80 -19.74 -5.09
C CYS A 73 -19.78 -20.91 -5.21
N ALA A 74 -21.03 -20.67 -4.85
CA ALA A 74 -22.08 -21.65 -5.06
C ALA A 74 -22.26 -21.90 -6.56
N THR A 75 -22.48 -23.16 -6.93
CA THR A 75 -22.89 -23.55 -8.27
C THR A 75 -24.35 -23.12 -8.52
N GLY A 76 -24.66 -22.54 -9.67
CA GLY A 76 -26.01 -22.02 -9.93
C GLY A 76 -26.11 -21.11 -11.16
N ASP A 77 -27.13 -20.23 -11.16
CA ASP A 77 -27.39 -19.28 -12.25
C ASP A 77 -26.13 -18.52 -12.67
N ASN A 78 -25.97 -18.27 -13.98
CA ASN A 78 -24.87 -17.50 -14.58
C ASN A 78 -24.84 -16.06 -14.03
N LYS A 79 -24.20 -15.90 -12.87
CA LYS A 79 -24.14 -14.70 -12.04
C LYS A 79 -22.69 -14.48 -11.60
N PRO A 80 -22.28 -13.22 -11.35
CA PRO A 80 -21.03 -12.97 -10.68
C PRO A 80 -21.03 -13.65 -9.30
N CYS A 81 -19.88 -14.17 -8.90
CA CYS A 81 -19.70 -14.65 -7.55
C CYS A 81 -18.96 -13.63 -6.70
N GLU A 82 -17.71 -13.34 -7.06
CA GLU A 82 -16.88 -12.38 -6.35
C GLU A 82 -15.92 -11.66 -7.30
N THR A 83 -15.44 -10.50 -6.83
CA THR A 83 -14.40 -9.72 -7.48
C THR A 83 -13.53 -9.03 -6.44
N ASN A 84 -12.36 -8.55 -6.84
CA ASN A 84 -11.46 -7.82 -5.96
C ASN A 84 -11.45 -6.34 -6.34
N ALA A 85 -11.62 -5.47 -5.35
CA ALA A 85 -11.47 -4.03 -5.53
C ALA A 85 -10.82 -3.42 -4.29
N LEU A 86 -10.18 -2.26 -4.44
CA LEU A 86 -9.53 -1.59 -3.31
C LEU A 86 -10.55 -1.09 -2.27
N ASP A 87 -11.67 -0.58 -2.76
CA ASP A 87 -12.80 -0.08 -1.99
C ASP A 87 -14.07 -0.08 -2.85
N GLU A 88 -15.18 0.41 -2.29
CA GLU A 88 -16.47 0.50 -3.00
C GLU A 88 -16.41 1.46 -4.20
N GLN A 89 -15.57 2.50 -4.15
CA GLN A 89 -15.44 3.43 -5.27
C GLN A 89 -14.68 2.80 -6.44
N ASP A 90 -13.65 2.01 -6.16
CA ASP A 90 -12.92 1.23 -7.14
C ASP A 90 -13.82 0.17 -7.80
N LEU A 91 -14.64 -0.52 -7.00
CA LEU A 91 -15.68 -1.42 -7.53
C LEU A 91 -16.66 -0.67 -8.44
N ALA A 92 -17.17 0.48 -8.01
CA ALA A 92 -18.09 1.29 -8.82
C ALA A 92 -17.46 1.70 -10.15
N ASN A 93 -16.19 2.10 -10.14
CA ASN A 93 -15.46 2.49 -11.35
C ASN A 93 -15.25 1.30 -12.29
N MET A 94 -14.95 0.12 -11.74
CA MET A 94 -14.77 -1.11 -12.50
C MET A 94 -16.07 -1.56 -13.18
N LEU A 95 -17.21 -1.37 -12.51
CA LEU A 95 -18.54 -1.77 -13.00
C LEU A 95 -19.24 -0.69 -13.87
N SER A 96 -18.82 0.57 -13.76
CA SER A 96 -19.53 1.69 -14.39
C SER A 96 -19.65 1.54 -15.91
N GLY A 97 -20.88 1.67 -16.40
CA GLY A 97 -21.19 1.64 -17.83
C GLY A 97 -21.16 0.25 -18.47
N LYS A 98 -20.96 -0.80 -17.67
CA LYS A 98 -20.96 -2.19 -18.16
C LYS A 98 -22.34 -2.81 -18.13
N ASP A 99 -22.62 -3.67 -19.08
CA ASP A 99 -23.76 -4.58 -19.01
C ASP A 99 -23.43 -5.87 -18.23
N ASN A 100 -24.42 -6.76 -18.09
CA ASN A 100 -24.24 -7.99 -17.34
C ASN A 100 -23.22 -8.95 -17.97
N GLU A 101 -23.15 -9.01 -19.31
CA GLU A 101 -22.22 -9.89 -20.01
C GLU A 101 -20.79 -9.38 -19.83
N GLU A 102 -20.59 -8.07 -20.00
CA GLU A 102 -19.30 -7.41 -19.76
C GLU A 102 -18.83 -7.53 -18.31
N VAL A 103 -19.74 -7.55 -17.33
CA VAL A 103 -19.37 -7.78 -15.93
C VAL A 103 -18.92 -9.23 -15.71
N LEU A 104 -19.63 -10.22 -16.27
CA LEU A 104 -19.25 -11.63 -16.16
C LEU A 104 -17.84 -11.92 -16.75
N GLU A 105 -17.40 -11.13 -17.73
CA GLU A 105 -16.07 -11.27 -18.33
C GLU A 105 -14.91 -10.71 -17.49
N ILE A 106 -15.19 -9.75 -16.58
CA ILE A 106 -14.15 -9.06 -15.80
C ILE A 106 -14.09 -9.47 -14.34
N VAL A 107 -15.11 -10.15 -13.83
CA VAL A 107 -15.15 -10.61 -12.44
C VAL A 107 -14.20 -11.78 -12.25
N ASN A 108 -13.71 -11.96 -11.02
CA ASN A 108 -12.73 -13.00 -10.73
C ASN A 108 -13.33 -14.39 -10.80
N SER A 109 -14.62 -14.52 -10.51
CA SER A 109 -15.33 -15.78 -10.60
C SER A 109 -16.83 -15.58 -10.82
N THR A 110 -17.42 -16.60 -11.43
CA THR A 110 -18.85 -16.71 -11.71
C THR A 110 -19.43 -17.93 -10.99
N ARG A 111 -20.75 -17.92 -10.83
CA ARG A 111 -21.54 -19.08 -10.42
C ARG A 111 -21.95 -19.81 -11.70
N GLU A 112 -21.61 -21.10 -11.79
CA GLU A 112 -21.94 -22.00 -12.92
C GLU A 112 -22.60 -23.29 -12.42
#